data_AF-A0AAU3PMV9-F1
#
_entry.id   AF-A0AAU3PMV9-F1
#
_cell.length_a   1.000
_cell.length_b   1.000
_cell.length_c   1.000
_cell.angle_alpha   90.00
_cell.angle_beta   90.00
_cell.angle_gamma   90.00
#
_symmetry.space_group_name_H-M   'P 1'
#
loop_
_entity.id
_entity.type
_entity.pdbx_description
1 polymer ?
#
loop_
_entity_poly.entity_id
_entity_poly.type
_entity_poly.pdbx_seq_one_letter_code
_entity_poly.pdbx_strand_id
1 'polypeptide(L)'
;MEFATSPQSGMNELAHEIARHQAESARHPERMGAAVVALATSALLVSPTIDTGDHYHWIARHFRLTAEEQLTCGCQAHVEVDSDEEGLGVPDRARVRCP
;
A
#
# COMPACT_ATOMS: atom_id res chain seq x y z
N MET A 1 6.49 4.83 0.31
CA MET A 1 6.49 4.37 1.72
C MET A 1 5.39 3.33 1.82
N GLU A 2 5.70 2.17 2.38
CA GLU A 2 4.79 1.03 2.52
C GLU A 2 5.00 0.42 3.90
N PHE A 3 3.93 -0.09 4.51
CA PHE A 3 3.99 -0.85 5.75
C PHE A 3 3.18 -2.11 5.61
N ALA A 4 3.72 -3.21 6.13
CA ALA A 4 3.03 -4.48 6.22
C ALA A 4 2.86 -4.83 7.70
N THR A 5 1.63 -5.14 8.08
CA THR A 5 1.32 -5.72 9.40
C THR A 5 1.74 -7.19 9.40
N SER A 6 2.01 -7.72 10.58
CA SER A 6 2.08 -9.17 10.77
C SER A 6 0.70 -9.79 10.52
N PRO A 7 0.59 -11.08 10.17
CA PRO A 7 -0.70 -11.77 10.15
C PRO A 7 -1.35 -11.70 11.52
N GLN A 8 -2.62 -11.31 11.57
CA GLN A 8 -3.41 -11.22 12.79
C GLN A 8 -4.68 -12.04 12.64
N SER A 9 -5.04 -12.81 13.67
CA SER A 9 -6.32 -13.54 13.71
C SER A 9 -7.47 -12.68 14.27
N GLY A 10 -7.17 -11.47 14.76
CA GLY A 10 -8.14 -10.57 15.40
C GLY A 10 -8.03 -9.13 14.91
N MET A 11 -9.18 -8.46 14.83
CA MET A 11 -9.26 -7.08 14.31
C MET A 11 -8.69 -6.05 15.26
N ASN A 12 -8.71 -6.30 16.57
CA ASN A 12 -8.14 -5.37 17.55
C ASN A 12 -6.61 -5.35 17.46
N GLU A 13 -5.99 -6.52 17.32
CA GLU A 13 -4.55 -6.68 17.14
C GLU A 13 -4.09 -5.99 15.85
N LEU A 14 -4.82 -6.22 14.75
CA LEU A 14 -4.58 -5.55 13.47
C LEU A 14 -4.70 -4.01 13.59
N ALA A 15 -5.76 -3.52 14.22
CA ALA A 15 -5.98 -2.08 14.41
C ALA A 15 -4.86 -1.44 15.24
N HIS A 16 -4.41 -2.10 16.31
CA HIS A 16 -3.28 -1.62 17.10
C HIS A 16 -1.98 -1.58 16.29
N GLU A 17 -1.71 -2.59 15.46
CA GLU A 17 -0.52 -2.61 14.63
C GLU A 17 -0.54 -1.52 13.54
N ILE A 18 -1.69 -1.30 12.90
CA ILE A 18 -1.89 -0.19 11.95
C ILE A 18 -1.61 1.16 12.62
N ALA A 19 -2.20 1.40 13.80
CA ALA A 19 -2.01 2.65 14.54
C ALA A 19 -0.53 2.86 14.94
N ARG A 20 0.16 1.78 15.34
CA ARG A 20 1.59 1.81 15.64
C ARG A 20 2.40 2.21 14.40
N HIS A 21 2.13 1.59 13.25
CA HIS A 21 2.81 1.94 12.01
C HIS A 21 2.58 3.40 11.63
N GLN A 22 1.34 3.89 11.66
CA GLN A 22 1.02 5.29 11.38
C GLN A 22 1.80 6.26 12.28
N ALA A 23 1.87 5.98 13.58
CA ALA A 23 2.62 6.79 14.52
C ALA A 23 4.13 6.77 14.20
N GLU A 24 4.68 5.61 13.83
CA GLU A 24 6.09 5.49 13.44
C GLU A 24 6.40 6.25 12.14
N SER A 25 5.51 6.22 11.15
CA SER A 25 5.65 6.92 9.88
C SER A 25 5.70 8.44 10.04
N ALA A 26 4.91 8.98 10.97
CA ALA A 26 4.81 10.42 11.20
C ALA A 26 6.03 11.02 11.91
N ARG A 27 6.72 10.22 12.75
CA ARG A 27 7.80 10.70 13.64
C ARG A 27 8.89 11.50 12.93
N HIS A 28 9.36 11.03 11.77
CA HIS A 28 10.51 11.67 11.09
C HIS A 28 10.09 12.90 10.27
N PRO A 29 9.06 12.85 9.41
CA PRO A 29 8.54 14.03 8.70
C PRO A 29 8.17 15.18 9.62
N GLU A 30 7.52 14.91 10.76
CA GLU A 30 7.10 15.95 11.71
C GLU A 30 8.27 16.80 12.22
N ARG A 31 9.43 16.16 12.48
CA ARG A 31 10.64 16.87 12.91
C ARG A 31 11.21 17.80 11.82
N MET A 32 10.80 17.61 10.57
CA MET A 32 11.19 18.42 9.41
C MET A 32 10.07 19.35 8.95
N GLY A 33 8.97 19.48 9.70
CA GLY A 33 7.80 20.30 9.32
C GLY A 33 6.99 19.71 8.17
N ALA A 34 7.12 18.41 7.91
CA ALA A 34 6.37 17.69 6.90
C ALA A 34 5.38 16.70 7.54
N ALA A 35 4.41 16.23 6.77
CA ALA A 35 3.42 15.23 7.20
C ALA A 35 3.28 14.11 6.15
N VAL A 36 2.91 12.92 6.62
CA VAL A 36 2.50 11.80 5.76
C VAL A 36 0.99 11.85 5.58
N VAL A 37 0.50 11.66 4.36
CA VAL A 37 -0.93 11.62 4.05
C VAL A 37 -1.31 10.30 3.38
N ALA A 38 -2.45 9.73 3.76
CA ALA A 38 -3.02 8.53 3.17
C ALA A 38 -4.00 8.92 2.06
N LEU A 39 -3.48 9.14 0.84
CA LEU A 39 -4.27 9.47 -0.34
C LEU A 39 -4.10 8.37 -1.38
N ALA A 40 -5.18 8.03 -2.10
CA ALA A 40 -5.11 7.04 -3.18
C ALA A 40 -4.29 7.53 -4.38
N THR A 41 -4.25 8.86 -4.61
CA THR A 41 -3.41 9.50 -5.62
C THR A 41 -2.95 10.88 -5.16
N SER A 42 -1.93 11.44 -5.80
CA SER A 42 -1.50 12.82 -5.52
C SER A 42 -2.61 13.82 -5.86
N ALA A 43 -3.00 14.65 -4.89
CA ALA A 43 -3.95 15.74 -5.10
C ALA A 43 -3.32 17.00 -5.73
N LEU A 44 -2.00 17.00 -5.92
CA LEU A 44 -1.23 18.12 -6.45
C LEU A 44 -0.37 17.67 -7.63
N LEU A 45 -0.06 18.63 -8.51
CA LEU A 45 1.01 18.46 -9.49
C LEU A 45 2.33 18.38 -8.75
N VAL A 46 3.01 17.25 -8.87
CA VAL A 46 4.28 16.96 -8.21
C VAL A 46 5.24 16.35 -9.22
N SER A 47 6.54 16.52 -8.99
CA SER A 47 7.58 15.75 -9.67
C SER A 47 7.94 14.55 -8.77
N PRO A 48 7.48 13.33 -9.10
CA PRO A 48 7.73 12.19 -8.24
C PRO A 48 9.18 11.74 -8.29
N THR A 49 9.62 11.12 -7.21
CA THR A 49 10.93 10.48 -7.14
C THR A 49 10.74 8.98 -7.26
N ILE A 50 11.48 8.35 -8.17
CA ILE A 50 11.49 6.90 -8.33
C ILE A 50 12.44 6.30 -7.29
N ASP A 51 12.03 5.20 -6.67
CA ASP A 51 12.87 4.46 -5.74
C ASP A 51 14.14 3.94 -6.43
N THR A 52 15.25 3.92 -5.72
CA THR A 52 16.57 3.58 -6.25
C THR A 52 16.76 2.09 -6.60
N GLY A 53 15.80 1.22 -6.26
CA GLY A 53 15.89 -0.22 -6.54
C GLY A 53 15.89 -0.58 -8.03
N ASP A 54 16.69 -1.57 -8.41
CA ASP A 54 16.82 -2.06 -9.80
C ASP A 54 15.47 -2.47 -10.42
N HIS A 55 14.58 -3.03 -9.60
CA HIS A 55 13.23 -3.40 -10.01
C HIS A 55 12.40 -2.17 -10.44
N TYR A 56 12.44 -1.08 -9.68
CA TYR A 56 11.70 0.14 -9.98
C TYR A 56 12.28 0.87 -11.20
N HIS A 57 13.60 0.84 -11.39
CA HIS A 57 14.22 1.34 -12.61
C HIS A 57 13.82 0.52 -13.84
N TRP A 58 13.69 -0.80 -13.72
CA TRP A 58 13.20 -1.64 -14.79
C TRP A 58 11.74 -1.31 -15.14
N ILE A 59 10.87 -1.15 -14.14
CA ILE A 59 9.47 -0.73 -14.32
C ILE A 59 9.41 0.62 -15.03
N ALA A 60 10.15 1.62 -14.55
CA ALA A 60 10.18 2.95 -15.15
C ALA A 60 10.63 2.91 -16.61
N ARG A 61 11.63 2.09 -16.95
CA ARG A 61 12.10 1.92 -18.32
C ARG A 61 11.06 1.25 -19.22
N HIS A 62 10.36 0.25 -18.69
CA HIS A 62 9.42 -0.58 -19.45
C HIS A 62 8.07 0.11 -19.65
N PHE A 63 7.56 0.78 -18.62
CA PHE A 63 6.23 1.40 -18.59
C PHE A 63 6.24 2.93 -18.76
N ARG A 64 7.42 3.58 -18.71
CA ARG A 64 7.65 5.01 -19.02
C ARG A 64 6.62 5.93 -18.35
N LEU A 65 5.88 6.72 -19.13
CA LEU A 65 4.90 7.70 -18.67
C LEU A 65 3.90 7.09 -17.68
N THR A 66 3.47 5.83 -17.88
CA THR A 66 2.56 5.17 -16.94
C THR A 66 3.18 5.01 -15.55
N ALA A 67 4.48 4.70 -15.46
CA ALA A 67 5.17 4.57 -14.18
C ALA A 67 5.48 5.93 -13.54
N GLU A 68 5.62 6.99 -14.35
CA GLU A 68 5.92 8.34 -13.87
C GLU A 68 4.65 9.11 -13.45
N GLU A 69 3.50 8.83 -14.05
CA GLU A 69 2.24 9.57 -13.81
C GLU A 69 1.31 8.88 -12.80
N GLN A 70 1.45 7.56 -12.59
CA GLN A 70 0.61 6.80 -11.66
C GLN A 70 1.17 6.87 -10.23
N LEU A 71 0.82 7.94 -9.52
CA LEU A 71 1.13 8.11 -8.09
C LEU A 71 0.10 7.45 -7.20
N THR A 72 -0.10 6.16 -7.41
CA THR A 72 -1.15 5.41 -6.75
C THR A 72 -0.66 4.88 -5.40
N CYS A 73 -1.48 5.03 -4.37
CA CYS A 73 -1.33 4.29 -3.11
C CYS A 73 -2.56 3.43 -2.89
N GLY A 74 -2.34 2.23 -2.33
CA GLY A 74 -3.40 1.29 -2.02
C GLY A 74 -3.29 0.79 -0.59
N CYS A 75 -4.39 0.26 -0.08
CA CYS A 75 -4.41 -0.58 1.10
C CYS A 75 -4.80 -1.99 0.63
N GLN A 76 -3.95 -2.97 0.93
CA GLN A 76 -4.14 -4.35 0.52
C GLN A 76 -4.35 -5.21 1.78
N ALA A 77 -5.23 -6.19 1.68
CA ALA A 77 -5.45 -7.17 2.74
C ALA A 77 -5.06 -8.55 2.23
N HIS A 78 -4.21 -9.25 2.99
CA HIS A 78 -3.87 -10.64 2.77
C HIS A 78 -4.69 -11.49 3.74
N VAL A 79 -5.30 -12.55 3.23
CA VAL A 79 -6.15 -13.46 4.01
C VAL A 79 -5.65 -14.88 3.78
N GLU A 80 -5.45 -15.62 4.87
CA GLU A 80 -5.14 -17.04 4.83
C GLU A 80 -6.37 -17.84 4.42
N VAL A 81 -6.17 -18.91 3.66
CA VAL A 81 -7.22 -19.84 3.22
C VAL A 81 -6.81 -21.27 3.55
N ASP A 82 -7.78 -22.11 3.88
CA ASP A 82 -7.53 -23.48 4.34
C ASP A 82 -7.29 -24.45 3.16
N SER A 83 -7.59 -24.03 1.92
CA SER A 83 -7.43 -24.85 0.72
C SER A 83 -7.33 -24.05 -0.58
N ASP A 84 -6.83 -24.70 -1.63
CA ASP A 84 -6.79 -24.13 -2.99
C ASP A 84 -8.21 -23.82 -3.52
N GLU A 85 -9.19 -24.69 -3.23
CA GLU A 85 -10.59 -24.47 -3.62
C GLU A 85 -11.16 -23.21 -2.98
N GLU A 86 -10.89 -23.00 -1.69
CA GLU A 86 -11.27 -21.77 -1.02
C GLU A 86 -10.56 -20.55 -1.62
N GLY A 87 -9.24 -20.67 -1.86
CA GLY A 87 -8.43 -19.61 -2.47
C GLY A 87 -8.94 -19.16 -3.83
N LEU A 88 -9.45 -20.08 -4.66
CA LEU A 88 -10.09 -19.77 -5.93
C LEU A 88 -11.45 -19.07 -5.73
N GLY A 89 -12.22 -19.45 -4.70
CA GLY A 89 -13.53 -18.88 -4.43
C GLY A 89 -13.50 -17.48 -3.81
N VAL A 90 -12.41 -17.07 -3.16
CA VAL A 90 -12.29 -15.74 -2.51
C VAL A 90 -12.39 -14.59 -3.53
N PRO A 91 -11.61 -14.55 -4.63
CA PRO A 91 -11.70 -13.49 -5.64
C PRO A 91 -13.11 -13.33 -6.24
N ASP A 92 -13.78 -14.44 -6.56
CA ASP A 92 -15.11 -14.41 -7.16
C ASP A 92 -16.14 -13.75 -6.23
N ARG A 93 -16.07 -14.04 -4.92
CA ARG A 93 -16.93 -13.42 -3.92
C ARG A 93 -16.58 -11.95 -3.67
N ALA A 94 -15.30 -11.60 -3.72
CA ALA A 94 -14.83 -10.23 -3.50
C ALA A 94 -15.26 -9.27 -4.62
N ARG A 95 -15.23 -9.73 -5.89
CA ARG A 95 -15.61 -8.93 -7.07
C ARG A 95 -17.03 -8.35 -7.03
N VAL A 96 -17.96 -9.05 -6.38
CA VAL A 96 -19.35 -8.55 -6.24
C VAL A 96 -19.43 -7.36 -5.27
N ARG A 97 -18.48 -7.26 -4.33
CA ARG A 97 -18.49 -6.26 -3.24
C ARG A 97 -17.55 -5.08 -3.50
N CYS A 98 -16.59 -5.21 -4.41
CA CYS A 98 -15.70 -4.14 -4.87
C CYS A 98 -15.96 -3.89 -6.37
N PRO A 99 -16.88 -2.96 -6.72
CA PRO A 99 -17.15 -2.60 -8.11
C PRO A 99 -15.98 -1.84 -8.76
#